data_AF-A0A2V9S4J7-F1
#
_entry.id   AF-A0A2V9S4J7-F1
#
_cell.length_a   1.000
_cell.length_b   1.000
_cell.length_c   1.000
_cell.angle_alpha   90.00
_cell.angle_beta   90.00
_cell.angle_gamma   90.00
#
_symmetry.space_group_name_H-M   'P 1'
#
loop_
_entity.id
_entity.type
_entity.pdbx_description
1 polymer ?
#
loop_
_entity_poly.entity_id
_entity_poly.type
_entity_poly.pdbx_seq_one_letter_code
_entity_poly.pdbx_strand_id
1 'polypeptide(L)'
;MIRNIPRSVLFIATILAGYAVAQVATGTPPFGSFGGGPFDTVNLGNLNVHFGIPVVNKAGRGMPFSYVLSYDSSVWFPLGVSGNQNWQPVANFGWRGQTEITTGYLTYKTLTVRCPGTPINSGLFKYTWFAFVYHDSFGTSHGFIGSAIDDVDCGGSLTDENATTTDGSGWRLLFSITNGVASLTSPTGQVINPVPQNTTTGTAKATDSNGNQITVSGSGVFTDTLGTTAVTVSGTGTPASPPSFAYSKPTDSSSTVAVVAHYTNKTVQTSFNCS
;
A
#
# COMPACT_ATOMS: atom_id res chain seq x y z
N MET A 1 41.42 11.51 -33.22
CA MET A 1 40.76 12.47 -32.30
C MET A 1 39.69 11.73 -31.51
N ILE A 2 40.05 11.20 -30.33
CA ILE A 2 39.12 10.54 -29.42
C ILE A 2 38.69 11.63 -28.42
N ARG A 3 37.43 12.08 -28.51
CA ARG A 3 36.90 13.10 -27.61
C ARG A 3 36.76 12.50 -26.21
N ASN A 4 37.55 13.02 -25.28
CA ASN A 4 37.42 12.74 -23.85
C ASN A 4 36.03 13.16 -23.39
N ILE A 5 35.19 12.17 -23.06
CA ILE A 5 33.94 12.40 -22.34
C ILE A 5 34.33 12.87 -20.93
N PRO A 6 33.85 14.04 -20.46
CA PRO A 6 34.21 14.54 -19.14
C PRO A 6 33.66 13.60 -18.06
N ARG A 7 34.54 13.17 -17.14
CA ARG A 7 34.25 12.29 -15.99
C ARG A 7 33.05 12.76 -15.14
N SER A 8 32.70 14.04 -15.22
CA SER A 8 31.54 14.66 -14.57
C SER A 8 30.18 14.17 -15.10
N VAL A 9 30.09 13.73 -16.37
CA VAL A 9 28.84 13.22 -16.96
C VAL A 9 28.53 11.80 -16.47
N LEU A 10 29.56 11.01 -16.15
CA LEU A 10 29.40 9.67 -15.59
C LEU A 10 28.98 9.70 -14.11
N PHE A 11 29.37 10.75 -13.37
CA PHE A 11 29.01 10.94 -11.96
C PHE A 11 27.58 11.46 -11.75
N ILE A 12 27.02 12.19 -12.71
CA ILE A 12 25.63 12.66 -12.66
C ILE A 12 24.66 11.52 -13.00
N ALA A 13 25.05 10.59 -13.89
CA ALA A 13 24.25 9.41 -14.23
C ALA A 13 24.14 8.39 -13.08
N THR A 14 25.10 8.34 -12.15
CA THR A 14 25.07 7.43 -11.00
C THR A 14 24.32 7.97 -9.78
N ILE A 15 24.10 9.29 -9.67
CA ILE A 15 23.33 9.89 -8.57
C ILE A 15 21.81 9.83 -8.83
N LEU A 16 21.39 9.73 -10.10
CA LEU A 16 19.99 9.46 -10.49
C LEU A 16 19.55 8.00 -10.27
N ALA A 17 20.48 7.08 -9.96
CA ALA A 17 20.17 5.72 -9.53
C ALA A 17 19.78 5.64 -8.03
N GLY A 18 19.68 6.79 -7.35
CA GLY A 18 19.46 6.93 -5.90
C GLY A 18 18.02 6.77 -5.42
N TYR A 19 17.20 5.93 -6.05
CA TYR A 19 16.05 5.34 -5.39
C TYR A 19 16.24 3.83 -5.40
N ALA A 20 16.67 3.30 -4.26
CA ALA A 20 16.67 1.86 -4.03
C ALA A 20 15.23 1.34 -4.17
N VAL A 21 14.88 0.88 -5.36
CA VAL A 21 13.76 -0.03 -5.64
C VAL A 21 14.12 -1.41 -5.10
N ALA A 22 14.37 -1.50 -3.80
CA ALA A 22 14.70 -2.76 -3.13
C ALA A 22 13.44 -3.55 -2.72
N GLN A 23 12.25 -3.00 -2.97
CA GLN A 23 11.00 -3.72 -2.74
C GLN A 23 10.62 -4.50 -4.00
N VAL A 24 10.37 -5.79 -3.81
CA VAL A 24 9.87 -6.66 -4.87
C VAL A 24 8.50 -6.15 -5.30
N ALA A 25 8.33 -5.88 -6.60
CA ALA A 25 7.03 -5.51 -7.13
C ALA A 25 6.00 -6.64 -6.89
N THR A 26 4.98 -6.36 -6.11
CA THR A 26 3.87 -7.27 -5.80
C THR A 26 2.69 -7.05 -6.75
N GLY A 27 1.74 -7.98 -6.75
CA GLY A 27 0.59 -7.92 -7.64
C GLY A 27 0.96 -8.10 -9.11
N THR A 28 0.22 -7.42 -9.99
CA THR A 28 0.38 -7.50 -11.46
C THR A 28 0.71 -6.12 -12.05
N PRO A 29 1.93 -5.60 -11.80
CA PRO A 29 2.30 -4.27 -12.26
C PRO A 29 2.23 -4.14 -13.80
N PRO A 30 1.90 -2.94 -14.32
CA PRO A 30 1.90 -2.68 -15.75
C PRO A 30 3.25 -3.02 -16.41
N PHE A 31 3.19 -3.51 -17.64
CA PHE A 31 4.37 -3.89 -18.44
C PHE A 31 5.25 -5.01 -17.85
N GLY A 32 4.75 -5.74 -16.84
CA GLY A 32 5.42 -6.92 -16.31
C GLY A 32 5.36 -8.13 -17.25
N SER A 33 6.35 -9.02 -17.12
CA SER A 33 6.36 -10.33 -17.77
C SER A 33 5.82 -11.39 -16.81
N PHE A 34 4.73 -12.04 -17.19
CA PHE A 34 4.02 -12.98 -16.32
C PHE A 34 3.91 -14.38 -16.95
N GLY A 35 4.02 -15.40 -16.10
CA GLY A 35 3.67 -16.79 -16.38
C GLY A 35 2.77 -17.33 -15.27
N GLY A 36 2.79 -18.65 -15.03
CA GLY A 36 2.02 -19.30 -13.97
C GLY A 36 0.95 -20.27 -14.50
N GLY A 37 0.07 -20.72 -13.59
CA GLY A 37 -0.99 -21.67 -13.87
C GLY A 37 -2.40 -21.07 -13.77
N PRO A 38 -3.45 -21.91 -13.79
CA PRO A 38 -4.84 -21.46 -13.65
C PRO A 38 -5.17 -20.83 -12.29
N PHE A 39 -4.33 -21.08 -11.28
CA PHE A 39 -4.54 -20.61 -9.91
C PHE A 39 -3.70 -19.37 -9.57
N ASP A 40 -2.49 -19.29 -10.13
CA ASP A 40 -1.47 -18.34 -9.73
C ASP A 40 -0.83 -17.65 -10.94
N THR A 41 -0.36 -16.43 -10.71
CA THR A 41 0.44 -15.66 -11.66
C THR A 41 1.83 -15.49 -11.10
N VAL A 42 2.84 -15.89 -11.89
CA VAL A 42 4.24 -15.73 -11.51
C VAL A 42 4.82 -14.57 -12.28
N ASN A 43 5.30 -13.55 -11.57
CA ASN A 43 6.10 -12.50 -12.17
C ASN A 43 7.49 -13.05 -12.50
N LEU A 44 7.79 -13.19 -13.79
CA LEU A 44 9.04 -13.80 -14.26
C LEU A 44 10.27 -12.92 -14.00
N GLY A 45 10.08 -11.63 -13.74
CA GLY A 45 11.15 -10.68 -13.45
C GLY A 45 11.63 -10.71 -12.00
N ASN A 46 10.77 -11.08 -11.06
CA ASN A 46 11.08 -11.03 -9.62
C ASN A 46 10.66 -12.28 -8.83
N LEU A 47 10.07 -13.26 -9.51
CA LEU A 47 9.60 -14.54 -8.97
C LEU A 47 8.53 -14.43 -7.88
N ASN A 48 7.88 -13.26 -7.75
CA ASN A 48 6.69 -13.14 -6.92
C ASN A 48 5.55 -13.98 -7.52
N VAL A 49 4.98 -14.85 -6.70
CA VAL A 49 3.79 -15.62 -7.02
C VAL A 49 2.60 -14.90 -6.40
N HIS A 50 1.67 -14.50 -7.25
CA HIS A 50 0.43 -13.85 -6.85
C HIS A 50 -0.76 -14.78 -7.10
N PHE A 51 -1.66 -14.89 -6.13
CA PHE A 51 -2.98 -15.51 -6.36
C PHE A 51 -4.06 -14.75 -5.60
N GLY A 52 -5.31 -14.90 -6.06
CA GLY A 52 -6.48 -14.26 -5.47
C GLY A 52 -7.64 -15.22 -5.31
N ILE A 53 -8.27 -15.21 -4.15
CA ILE A 53 -9.49 -15.98 -3.86
C ILE A 53 -10.67 -15.00 -3.82
N PRO A 54 -11.56 -15.00 -4.83
CA PRO A 54 -12.75 -14.14 -4.81
C PRO A 54 -13.70 -14.58 -3.69
N VAL A 55 -14.00 -13.67 -2.76
CA VAL A 55 -14.96 -13.94 -1.66
C VAL A 55 -16.36 -13.51 -2.08
N VAL A 56 -16.50 -12.29 -2.58
CA VAL A 56 -17.79 -11.74 -3.01
C VAL A 56 -17.57 -10.73 -4.12
N ASN A 57 -18.47 -10.75 -5.10
CA ASN A 57 -18.58 -9.75 -6.15
C ASN A 57 -20.04 -9.32 -6.23
N LYS A 58 -20.31 -8.03 -6.08
CA LYS A 58 -21.64 -7.44 -6.14
C LYS A 58 -21.66 -6.35 -7.20
N ALA A 59 -22.68 -6.37 -8.04
CA ALA A 59 -22.98 -5.24 -8.90
C ALA A 59 -23.30 -4.02 -8.01
N GLY A 60 -22.81 -2.86 -8.39
CA GLY A 60 -23.05 -1.59 -7.70
C GLY A 60 -23.55 -0.53 -8.66
N ARG A 61 -23.82 0.67 -8.13
CA ARG A 61 -24.11 1.87 -8.93
C ARG A 61 -22.80 2.53 -9.35
N GLY A 62 -22.40 2.32 -10.61
CA GLY A 62 -21.18 2.91 -11.18
C GLY A 62 -19.87 2.26 -10.69
N MET A 63 -19.80 1.87 -9.42
CA MET A 63 -18.68 1.13 -8.83
C MET A 63 -19.16 -0.24 -8.31
N PRO A 64 -18.78 -1.35 -8.95
CA PRO A 64 -19.02 -2.68 -8.40
C PRO A 64 -18.18 -2.90 -7.13
N PHE A 65 -18.71 -3.67 -6.20
CA PHE A 65 -17.95 -4.10 -5.03
C PHE A 65 -17.30 -5.46 -5.30
N SER A 66 -15.99 -5.54 -5.14
CA SER A 66 -15.23 -6.78 -5.22
C SER A 66 -14.36 -6.93 -3.99
N TYR A 67 -14.41 -8.11 -3.38
CA TYR A 67 -13.51 -8.48 -2.29
C TYR A 67 -12.77 -9.77 -2.67
N VAL A 68 -11.48 -9.64 -2.92
CA VAL A 68 -10.58 -10.73 -3.30
C VAL A 68 -9.50 -10.85 -2.23
N LEU A 69 -9.36 -12.04 -1.65
CA LEU A 69 -8.25 -12.35 -0.76
C LEU A 69 -7.02 -12.65 -1.59
N SER A 70 -6.14 -11.67 -1.72
CA SER A 70 -4.89 -11.81 -2.46
C SER A 70 -3.70 -12.12 -1.57
N TYR A 71 -2.77 -12.88 -2.15
CA TYR A 71 -1.52 -13.28 -1.54
C TYR A 71 -0.37 -13.05 -2.51
N ASP A 72 0.74 -12.52 -2.00
CA ASP A 72 2.01 -12.38 -2.71
C ASP A 72 3.10 -13.15 -1.96
N SER A 73 3.87 -13.98 -2.68
CA SER A 73 4.89 -14.85 -2.06
C SER A 73 6.17 -14.13 -1.66
N SER A 74 6.37 -12.89 -2.09
CA SER A 74 7.53 -12.06 -1.72
C SER A 74 7.41 -11.52 -0.29
N VAL A 75 7.48 -12.44 0.67
CA VAL A 75 7.19 -12.18 2.08
C VAL A 75 8.40 -11.77 2.91
N TRP A 76 9.60 -11.77 2.33
CA TRP A 76 10.83 -11.39 3.01
C TRP A 76 11.44 -10.19 2.31
N PHE A 77 11.88 -9.21 3.09
CA PHE A 77 12.64 -8.08 2.57
C PHE A 77 13.80 -7.76 3.51
N PRO A 78 14.93 -7.29 2.98
CA PRO A 78 16.06 -6.95 3.80
C PRO A 78 15.87 -5.54 4.38
N LEU A 79 16.13 -5.40 5.68
CA LEU A 79 16.04 -4.15 6.42
C LEU A 79 17.37 -3.87 7.11
N GLY A 80 17.92 -2.67 6.90
CA GLY A 80 19.16 -2.24 7.56
C GLY A 80 19.88 -1.12 6.81
N VAL A 81 20.99 -0.64 7.39
CA VAL A 81 21.83 0.42 6.83
C VAL A 81 23.28 -0.06 6.71
N SER A 82 23.97 0.35 5.65
CA SER A 82 25.43 0.26 5.50
C SER A 82 26.03 -1.13 5.80
N GLY A 83 25.69 -2.14 5.00
CA GLY A 83 26.33 -3.47 5.04
C GLY A 83 25.77 -4.45 6.08
N ASN A 84 24.96 -4.00 7.04
CA ASN A 84 24.22 -4.90 7.94
C ASN A 84 22.74 -4.95 7.54
N GLN A 85 22.37 -5.96 6.75
CA GLN A 85 20.98 -6.23 6.36
C GLN A 85 20.44 -7.37 7.23
N ASN A 86 19.30 -7.17 7.89
CA ASN A 86 18.56 -8.23 8.53
C ASN A 86 17.29 -8.52 7.72
N TRP A 87 17.02 -9.78 7.41
CA TRP A 87 15.80 -10.16 6.72
C TRP A 87 14.63 -10.10 7.69
N GLN A 88 13.59 -9.37 7.29
CA GLN A 88 12.36 -9.22 8.06
C GLN A 88 11.18 -9.68 7.21
N PRO A 89 10.16 -10.31 7.82
CA PRO A 89 8.97 -10.66 7.10
C PRO A 89 8.14 -9.39 6.83
N VAL A 90 7.45 -9.35 5.70
CA VAL A 90 6.41 -8.35 5.44
C VAL A 90 5.24 -8.56 6.41
N ALA A 91 4.51 -7.48 6.69
CA ALA A 91 3.29 -7.55 7.48
C ALA A 91 2.30 -8.57 6.87
N ASN A 92 1.60 -9.32 7.73
CA ASN A 92 0.63 -10.36 7.34
C ASN A 92 1.19 -11.49 6.44
N PHE A 93 2.51 -11.61 6.32
CA PHE A 93 3.19 -12.71 5.62
C PHE A 93 2.67 -12.94 4.19
N GLY A 94 2.49 -11.85 3.44
CA GLY A 94 2.08 -11.89 2.03
C GLY A 94 0.57 -11.76 1.80
N TRP A 95 -0.26 -11.98 2.82
CA TRP A 95 -1.70 -11.70 2.72
C TRP A 95 -1.96 -10.20 2.77
N ARG A 96 -2.78 -9.71 1.85
CA ARG A 96 -3.20 -8.31 1.86
C ARG A 96 -4.09 -7.99 3.08
N GLY A 97 -4.05 -6.73 3.48
CA GLY A 97 -4.82 -6.19 4.61
C GLY A 97 -6.31 -6.42 4.49
N GLN A 98 -6.99 -6.63 5.62
CA GLN A 98 -8.42 -6.86 5.64
C GLN A 98 -9.23 -5.67 5.11
N THR A 99 -8.81 -4.43 5.38
CA THR A 99 -9.59 -3.23 4.99
C THR A 99 -9.09 -2.55 3.72
N GLU A 100 -7.84 -2.79 3.31
CA GLU A 100 -7.25 -2.20 2.09
C GLU A 100 -7.70 -2.87 0.80
N ILE A 101 -8.32 -4.06 0.86
CA ILE A 101 -8.71 -4.84 -0.34
C ILE A 101 -9.60 -4.06 -1.32
N THR A 102 -10.33 -3.04 -0.85
CA THR A 102 -11.16 -2.20 -1.73
C THR A 102 -10.56 -0.84 -2.09
N THR A 103 -9.64 -0.30 -1.29
CA THR A 103 -9.12 1.07 -1.45
C THR A 103 -7.61 1.18 -1.53
N GLY A 104 -6.88 0.08 -1.35
CA GLY A 104 -5.45 0.11 -1.10
C GLY A 104 -5.06 0.82 0.20
N TYR A 105 -3.77 1.06 0.36
CA TYR A 105 -3.18 1.76 1.51
C TYR A 105 -1.97 2.62 1.09
N LEU A 106 -1.67 3.66 1.87
CA LEU A 106 -0.54 4.55 1.63
C LEU A 106 0.57 4.30 2.65
N THR A 107 1.81 4.24 2.16
CA THR A 107 3.03 4.17 2.99
C THR A 107 3.95 5.35 2.70
N TYR A 108 4.78 5.72 3.69
CA TYR A 108 5.83 6.72 3.56
C TYR A 108 6.85 6.58 4.69
N LYS A 109 7.96 7.31 4.59
CA LYS A 109 8.94 7.49 5.66
C LYS A 109 8.76 8.84 6.34
N THR A 110 9.04 8.86 7.63
CA THR A 110 9.08 10.09 8.44
C THR A 110 10.51 10.39 8.85
N LEU A 111 10.92 11.64 8.72
CA LEU A 111 12.14 12.18 9.29
C LEU A 111 11.75 13.31 10.23
N THR A 112 12.09 13.15 11.51
CA THR A 112 11.96 14.21 12.51
C THR A 112 13.35 14.77 12.78
N VAL A 113 13.52 16.07 12.57
CA VAL A 113 14.76 16.77 12.90
C VAL A 113 14.47 17.91 13.86
N ARG A 114 15.44 18.17 14.71
CA ARG A 114 15.43 19.30 15.63
C ARG A 114 15.59 20.61 14.85
N CYS A 115 14.87 21.66 15.24
CA CYS A 115 15.03 22.97 14.61
C CYS A 115 16.49 23.47 14.72
N PRO A 116 17.13 23.84 13.60
CA PRO A 116 18.50 24.35 13.61
C PRO A 116 18.67 25.55 14.55
N GLY A 117 19.79 25.60 15.28
CA GLY A 117 20.12 26.75 16.14
C GLY A 117 19.33 26.85 17.45
N THR A 118 18.45 25.90 17.76
CA THR A 118 17.70 25.90 19.04
C THR A 118 18.49 25.16 20.15
N PRO A 119 18.24 25.40 21.46
CA PRO A 119 18.84 24.64 22.56
C PRO A 119 18.23 23.23 22.69
N ILE A 120 19.02 22.20 23.04
CA ILE A 120 18.64 20.75 23.04
C ILE A 120 17.25 20.42 23.62
N ASN A 121 16.79 21.20 24.61
CA ASN A 121 15.53 20.97 25.31
C ASN A 121 14.37 21.89 24.85
N SER A 122 14.48 22.54 23.68
CA SER A 122 13.44 23.46 23.20
C SER A 122 12.13 22.80 22.81
N GLY A 123 12.13 21.48 22.54
CA GLY A 123 10.94 20.76 22.08
C GLY A 123 10.46 21.14 20.67
N LEU A 124 11.21 21.93 19.92
CA LEU A 124 10.85 22.40 18.57
C LEU A 124 11.42 21.45 17.50
N PHE A 125 10.54 20.97 16.62
CA PHE A 125 10.88 19.98 15.60
C PHE A 125 10.34 20.34 14.22
N LYS A 126 11.07 19.89 13.21
CA LYS A 126 10.63 19.82 11.82
C LYS A 126 10.30 18.38 11.50
N TYR A 127 9.15 18.16 10.86
CA TYR A 127 8.70 16.86 10.41
C TYR A 127 8.71 16.81 8.88
N THR A 128 9.19 15.72 8.32
CA THR A 128 9.23 15.51 6.87
C THR A 128 8.70 14.12 6.56
N TRP A 129 7.69 14.07 5.68
CA TRP A 129 7.13 12.85 5.14
C TRP A 129 7.60 12.71 3.70
N PHE A 130 8.18 11.56 3.34
CA PHE A 130 8.80 11.35 2.03
C PHE A 130 8.76 9.87 1.63
N ALA A 131 9.16 9.57 0.39
CA ALA A 131 9.11 8.21 -0.17
C ALA A 131 7.68 7.62 -0.10
N PHE A 132 6.70 8.40 -0.55
CA PHE A 132 5.30 7.99 -0.60
C PHE A 132 5.11 6.86 -1.63
N VAL A 133 4.41 5.81 -1.21
CA VAL A 133 4.02 4.69 -2.07
C VAL A 133 2.59 4.31 -1.77
N TYR A 134 1.72 4.41 -2.78
CA TYR A 134 0.37 3.86 -2.73
C TYR A 134 0.40 2.41 -3.19
N HIS A 135 -0.22 1.53 -2.42
CA HIS A 135 -0.40 0.13 -2.77
C HIS A 135 -1.86 -0.06 -3.12
N ASP A 136 -2.18 -0.28 -4.39
CA ASP A 136 -3.57 -0.38 -4.85
C ASP A 136 -4.28 -1.64 -4.32
N SER A 137 -5.57 -1.78 -4.63
CA SER A 137 -6.38 -2.96 -4.24
C SER A 137 -5.86 -4.28 -4.83
N PHE A 138 -5.08 -4.23 -5.91
CA PHE A 138 -4.48 -5.40 -6.56
C PHE A 138 -3.07 -5.72 -6.05
N GLY A 139 -2.55 -4.88 -5.16
CA GLY A 139 -1.22 -5.02 -4.61
C GLY A 139 -0.10 -4.41 -5.43
N THR A 140 -0.44 -3.66 -6.47
CA THR A 140 0.53 -2.90 -7.27
C THR A 140 0.98 -1.67 -6.50
N SER A 141 2.30 -1.48 -6.43
CA SER A 141 2.92 -0.32 -5.78
C SER A 141 3.11 0.83 -6.76
N HIS A 142 2.72 2.01 -6.32
CA HIS A 142 2.70 3.26 -7.08
C HIS A 142 3.48 4.33 -6.31
N GLY A 143 4.71 4.59 -6.75
CA GLY A 143 5.62 5.54 -6.10
C GLY A 143 5.36 6.99 -6.51
N PHE A 144 5.48 7.90 -5.55
CA PHE A 144 5.42 9.34 -5.76
C PHE A 144 6.76 9.99 -5.39
N ILE A 145 7.20 10.95 -6.20
CA ILE A 145 8.35 11.79 -5.89
C ILE A 145 7.85 13.05 -5.18
N GLY A 146 8.47 13.38 -4.05
CA GLY A 146 8.14 14.57 -3.29
C GLY A 146 8.31 14.35 -1.79
N SER A 147 7.99 15.40 -1.04
CA SER A 147 7.94 15.38 0.41
C SER A 147 6.96 16.42 0.94
N ALA A 148 6.14 16.02 1.90
CA ALA A 148 5.40 16.97 2.74
C ALA A 148 6.27 17.40 3.92
N ILE A 149 6.25 18.68 4.30
CA ILE A 149 7.11 19.25 5.34
C ILE A 149 6.30 20.10 6.32
N ASP A 150 6.39 19.79 7.60
CA ASP A 150 5.98 20.69 8.69
C ASP A 150 7.24 21.34 9.28
N ASP A 151 7.36 22.65 9.09
CA ASP A 151 8.49 23.46 9.57
C ASP A 151 8.01 24.64 10.44
N VAL A 152 6.75 24.62 10.90
CA VAL A 152 6.12 25.76 11.59
C VAL A 152 6.85 26.08 12.89
N ASP A 153 7.21 25.06 13.67
CA ASP A 153 7.96 25.20 14.93
C ASP A 153 9.36 25.81 14.72
N CYS A 154 9.92 25.69 13.51
CA CYS A 154 11.22 26.26 13.16
C CYS A 154 11.10 27.62 12.45
N GLY A 155 9.90 28.23 12.42
CA GLY A 155 9.63 29.50 11.74
C GLY A 155 9.48 29.38 10.22
N GLY A 156 9.38 28.17 9.70
CA GLY A 156 9.08 27.89 8.29
C GLY A 156 7.57 27.85 8.02
N SER A 157 7.18 27.10 6.99
CA SER A 157 5.78 26.96 6.56
C SER A 157 5.43 25.50 6.32
N LEU A 158 4.13 25.20 6.39
CA LEU A 158 3.61 23.91 5.97
C LEU A 158 3.74 23.76 4.45
N THR A 159 4.19 22.60 4.02
CA THR A 159 4.24 22.21 2.60
C THR A 159 3.51 20.89 2.44
N ASP A 160 2.31 20.95 1.87
CA ASP A 160 1.55 19.77 1.47
C ASP A 160 2.18 19.11 0.23
N GLU A 161 1.95 17.81 0.03
CA GLU A 161 2.42 17.10 -1.15
C GLU A 161 1.30 16.95 -2.18
N ASN A 162 1.60 17.26 -3.44
CA ASN A 162 0.70 17.05 -4.58
C ASN A 162 1.51 16.46 -5.73
N ALA A 163 1.47 15.13 -5.84
CA ALA A 163 2.30 14.37 -6.75
C ALA A 163 1.48 13.53 -7.72
N THR A 164 2.10 13.18 -8.84
CA THR A 164 1.61 12.14 -9.76
C THR A 164 2.63 11.01 -9.79
N THR A 165 2.18 9.78 -10.00
CA THR A 165 3.09 8.63 -10.08
C THR A 165 4.09 8.73 -11.22
N THR A 166 5.25 8.12 -11.00
CA THR A 166 6.35 8.10 -12.00
C THR A 166 6.37 6.87 -12.88
N ASP A 167 5.55 5.88 -12.57
CA ASP A 167 5.44 4.59 -13.29
C ASP A 167 4.49 4.66 -14.51
N GLY A 168 3.95 5.85 -14.82
CA GLY A 168 3.00 6.06 -15.92
C GLY A 168 1.58 5.57 -15.63
N SER A 169 1.29 5.07 -14.42
CA SER A 169 -0.05 4.62 -14.04
C SER A 169 -1.07 5.76 -13.97
N GLY A 170 -0.63 6.99 -13.69
CA GLY A 170 -1.49 8.18 -13.69
C GLY A 170 -2.22 8.44 -12.35
N TRP A 171 -1.86 7.73 -11.28
CA TRP A 171 -2.38 8.04 -9.94
C TRP A 171 -1.86 9.39 -9.45
N ARG A 172 -2.70 10.09 -8.69
CA ARG A 172 -2.34 11.38 -8.09
C ARG A 172 -2.51 11.33 -6.57
N LEU A 173 -1.54 11.83 -5.83
CA LEU A 173 -1.53 11.96 -4.39
C LEU A 173 -1.76 13.42 -4.01
N LEU A 174 -2.65 13.65 -3.06
CA LEU A 174 -2.73 14.87 -2.27
C LEU A 174 -2.56 14.49 -0.80
N PHE A 175 -1.45 14.90 -0.18
CA PHE A 175 -1.20 14.71 1.24
C PHE A 175 -1.24 16.06 1.94
N SER A 176 -2.23 16.24 2.82
CA SER A 176 -2.37 17.48 3.58
C SER A 176 -1.90 17.30 5.02
N ILE A 177 -0.89 18.06 5.42
CA ILE A 177 -0.34 18.03 6.78
C ILE A 177 -1.38 18.57 7.76
N THR A 178 -2.01 19.70 7.41
CA THR A 178 -2.99 20.37 8.27
C THR A 178 -4.15 19.45 8.65
N ASN A 179 -4.59 18.61 7.72
CA ASN A 179 -5.71 17.70 7.94
C ASN A 179 -5.26 16.31 8.41
N GLY A 180 -3.97 15.97 8.26
CA GLY A 180 -3.46 14.61 8.49
C GLY A 180 -4.07 13.57 7.54
N VAL A 181 -4.63 14.01 6.40
CA VAL A 181 -5.36 13.14 5.47
C VAL A 181 -4.61 13.05 4.15
N ALA A 182 -4.48 11.82 3.65
CA ALA A 182 -4.10 11.56 2.27
C ALA A 182 -5.36 11.30 1.44
N SER A 183 -5.39 11.87 0.24
CA SER A 183 -6.37 11.58 -0.80
C SER A 183 -5.64 11.16 -2.05
N LEU A 184 -6.09 10.07 -2.66
CA LEU A 184 -5.60 9.57 -3.93
C LEU A 184 -6.66 9.78 -4.99
N THR A 185 -6.24 10.12 -6.20
CA THR A 185 -7.13 10.16 -7.36
C THR A 185 -6.66 9.11 -8.36
N SER A 186 -7.55 8.20 -8.73
CA SER A 186 -7.28 7.20 -9.76
C SER A 186 -7.17 7.86 -11.14
N PRO A 187 -6.57 7.16 -12.12
CA PRO A 187 -6.53 7.62 -13.50
C PRO A 187 -7.92 7.82 -14.11
N THR A 188 -8.93 7.16 -13.56
CA THR A 188 -10.34 7.25 -13.96
C THR A 188 -11.12 8.33 -13.21
N GLY A 189 -10.48 9.08 -12.31
CA GLY A 189 -11.09 10.17 -11.54
C GLY A 189 -11.79 9.75 -10.25
N GLN A 190 -11.65 8.49 -9.83
CA GLN A 190 -12.14 8.03 -8.53
C GLN A 190 -11.27 8.62 -7.41
N VAL A 191 -11.90 9.18 -6.39
CA VAL A 191 -11.21 9.70 -5.21
C VAL A 191 -11.21 8.65 -4.11
N ILE A 192 -10.02 8.34 -3.60
CA ILE A 192 -9.79 7.32 -2.59
C ILE A 192 -9.15 7.98 -1.37
N ASN A 193 -9.81 7.82 -0.23
CA ASN A 193 -9.28 8.10 1.08
C ASN A 193 -8.86 6.73 1.65
N PRO A 194 -7.59 6.35 1.53
CA PRO A 194 -7.14 5.01 1.89
C PRO A 194 -7.27 4.79 3.41
N VAL A 195 -7.05 3.54 3.82
CA VAL A 195 -6.90 3.20 5.25
C VAL A 195 -5.83 4.09 5.91
N PRO A 196 -5.88 4.27 7.25
CA PRO A 196 -4.89 5.06 7.96
C PRO A 196 -3.45 4.72 7.56
N GLN A 197 -2.61 5.74 7.57
CA GLN A 197 -1.30 5.70 6.95
C GLN A 197 -0.39 4.64 7.61
N ASN A 198 0.35 3.89 6.79
CA ASN A 198 1.20 2.78 7.24
C ASN A 198 0.46 1.67 8.01
N THR A 199 -0.88 1.58 7.89
CA THR A 199 -1.66 0.46 8.41
C THR A 199 -2.41 -0.23 7.29
N THR A 200 -2.72 -1.51 7.49
CA THR A 200 -3.51 -2.34 6.57
C THR A 200 -4.94 -2.56 7.09
N THR A 201 -5.26 -1.87 8.20
CA THR A 201 -6.53 -1.89 8.93
C THR A 201 -6.99 -0.47 9.24
N GLY A 202 -8.30 -0.22 9.16
CA GLY A 202 -8.93 1.03 9.56
C GLY A 202 -10.03 1.48 8.62
N THR A 203 -10.48 2.72 8.78
CA THR A 203 -11.52 3.30 7.92
C THR A 203 -10.96 3.74 6.58
N ALA A 204 -11.67 3.45 5.49
CA ALA A 204 -11.34 3.94 4.17
C ALA A 204 -12.60 4.23 3.37
N LYS A 205 -12.47 5.01 2.29
CA LYS A 205 -13.58 5.41 1.44
C LYS A 205 -13.09 5.59 0.01
N ALA A 206 -13.85 5.09 -0.95
CA ALA A 206 -13.69 5.39 -2.37
C ALA A 206 -14.96 6.05 -2.90
N THR A 207 -14.82 7.09 -3.74
CA THR A 207 -15.92 7.87 -4.30
C THR A 207 -15.71 8.07 -5.80
N ASP A 208 -16.70 7.77 -6.63
CA ASP A 208 -16.64 8.10 -8.07
C ASP A 208 -17.09 9.54 -8.37
N SER A 209 -16.98 9.93 -9.63
CA SER A 209 -17.41 11.24 -10.14
C SER A 209 -18.91 11.50 -10.02
N ASN A 210 -19.73 10.46 -9.86
CA ASN A 210 -21.17 10.56 -9.66
C ASN A 210 -21.55 10.61 -8.16
N GLY A 211 -20.57 10.57 -7.26
CA GLY A 211 -20.78 10.59 -5.81
C GLY A 211 -21.16 9.24 -5.19
N ASN A 212 -21.12 8.14 -5.96
CA ASN A 212 -21.29 6.79 -5.42
C ASN A 212 -20.10 6.45 -4.52
N GLN A 213 -20.35 5.74 -3.42
CA GLN A 213 -19.33 5.48 -2.40
C GLN A 213 -19.23 4.01 -2.03
N ILE A 214 -18.00 3.55 -1.83
CA ILE A 214 -17.70 2.33 -1.07
C ILE A 214 -16.96 2.76 0.18
N THR A 215 -17.34 2.23 1.34
CA THR A 215 -16.71 2.57 2.61
C THR A 215 -16.34 1.31 3.38
N VAL A 216 -15.34 1.43 4.23
CA VAL A 216 -15.00 0.40 5.23
C VAL A 216 -14.90 1.07 6.60
N SER A 217 -15.52 0.44 7.61
CA SER A 217 -15.42 0.87 9.00
C SER A 217 -14.12 0.37 9.63
N GLY A 218 -13.69 0.99 10.74
CA GLY A 218 -12.56 0.48 11.53
C GLY A 218 -12.81 -0.91 12.14
N SER A 219 -14.07 -1.39 12.13
CA SER A 219 -14.46 -2.74 12.56
C SER A 219 -14.54 -3.75 11.41
N GLY A 220 -14.09 -3.41 10.20
CA GLY A 220 -14.07 -4.32 9.05
C GLY A 220 -15.40 -4.50 8.34
N VAL A 221 -16.37 -3.59 8.52
CA VAL A 221 -17.65 -3.62 7.81
C VAL A 221 -17.52 -2.81 6.52
N PHE A 222 -17.68 -3.48 5.39
CA PHE A 222 -17.69 -2.85 4.07
C PHE A 222 -19.10 -2.53 3.65
N THR A 223 -19.31 -1.31 3.16
CA THR A 223 -20.59 -0.84 2.62
C THR A 223 -20.41 -0.53 1.14
N ASP A 224 -21.29 -1.07 0.30
CA ASP A 224 -21.27 -0.84 -1.14
C ASP A 224 -21.98 0.45 -1.56
N THR A 225 -22.01 0.70 -2.87
CA THR A 225 -22.66 1.86 -3.49
C THR A 225 -24.18 1.87 -3.35
N LEU A 226 -24.81 0.79 -2.88
CA LEU A 226 -26.24 0.75 -2.54
C LEU A 226 -26.50 1.14 -1.07
N GLY A 227 -25.44 1.37 -0.29
CA GLY A 227 -25.55 1.65 1.15
C GLY A 227 -25.80 0.39 1.98
N THR A 228 -25.52 -0.79 1.43
CA THR A 228 -25.74 -2.07 2.11
C THR A 228 -24.42 -2.70 2.51
N THR A 229 -24.45 -3.52 3.57
CA THR A 229 -23.25 -4.27 3.98
C THR A 229 -22.85 -5.28 2.90
N ALA A 230 -21.69 -5.03 2.30
CA ALA A 230 -21.16 -5.84 1.23
C ALA A 230 -20.49 -7.11 1.78
N VAL A 231 -19.60 -6.94 2.75
CA VAL A 231 -18.92 -7.99 3.52
C VAL A 231 -18.54 -7.46 4.90
N THR A 232 -18.57 -8.32 5.90
CA THR A 232 -18.05 -8.04 7.24
C THR A 232 -16.85 -8.93 7.50
N VAL A 233 -15.74 -8.31 7.83
CA VAL A 233 -14.49 -8.99 8.16
C VAL A 233 -14.31 -9.02 9.67
N SER A 234 -13.94 -10.18 10.20
CA SER A 234 -13.71 -10.41 11.62
C SER A 234 -12.56 -11.38 11.82
N GLY A 235 -12.08 -11.51 13.05
CA GLY A 235 -10.94 -12.37 13.40
C GLY A 235 -9.59 -11.67 13.23
N THR A 236 -8.61 -12.06 14.03
CA THR A 236 -7.31 -11.36 14.12
C THR A 236 -6.19 -11.97 13.27
N GLY A 237 -6.50 -12.94 12.40
CA GLY A 237 -5.49 -13.54 11.53
C GLY A 237 -4.61 -14.59 12.23
N THR A 238 -5.12 -15.23 13.28
CA THR A 238 -4.36 -16.23 14.05
C THR A 238 -5.04 -17.59 14.01
N PRO A 239 -4.34 -18.71 14.32
CA PRO A 239 -5.00 -20.00 14.44
C PRO A 239 -6.15 -20.01 15.47
N ALA A 240 -6.03 -19.22 16.54
CA ALA A 240 -7.06 -19.08 17.57
C ALA A 240 -8.20 -18.13 17.20
N SER A 241 -7.97 -17.23 16.23
CA SER A 241 -8.96 -16.27 15.72
C SER A 241 -8.80 -16.16 14.21
N PRO A 242 -9.25 -17.18 13.46
CA PRO A 242 -9.16 -17.19 12.01
C PRO A 242 -10.02 -16.07 11.42
N PRO A 243 -9.56 -15.41 10.35
CA PRO A 243 -10.31 -14.36 9.71
C PRO A 243 -11.51 -14.97 8.99
N SER A 244 -12.65 -14.30 9.16
CA SER A 244 -13.94 -14.69 8.61
C SER A 244 -14.52 -13.53 7.81
N PHE A 245 -14.93 -13.82 6.58
CA PHE A 245 -15.44 -12.88 5.60
C PHE A 245 -16.91 -13.20 5.33
N ALA A 246 -17.80 -12.57 6.11
CA ALA A 246 -19.22 -12.86 6.10
C ALA A 246 -19.99 -11.94 5.13
N TYR A 247 -20.87 -12.50 4.31
CA TYR A 247 -21.70 -11.76 3.36
C TYR A 247 -23.07 -12.41 3.20
N SER A 248 -24.09 -11.61 2.82
CA SER A 248 -25.44 -12.12 2.57
C SER A 248 -25.49 -13.09 1.39
N LYS A 249 -26.29 -14.15 1.49
CA LYS A 249 -26.48 -15.10 0.38
C LYS A 249 -27.09 -14.40 -0.83
N PRO A 250 -26.67 -14.73 -2.06
CA PRO A 250 -27.27 -14.14 -3.26
C PRO A 250 -28.79 -14.38 -3.38
N THR A 251 -29.28 -15.50 -2.84
CA THR A 251 -30.69 -15.90 -2.90
C THR A 251 -31.52 -15.47 -1.69
N ASP A 252 -30.88 -15.02 -0.61
CA ASP A 252 -31.54 -14.63 0.63
C ASP A 252 -30.69 -13.61 1.38
N SER A 253 -31.09 -12.35 1.31
CA SER A 253 -30.39 -11.23 1.95
C SER A 253 -30.47 -11.27 3.49
N SER A 254 -31.37 -12.07 4.07
CA SER A 254 -31.54 -12.19 5.53
C SER A 254 -30.59 -13.22 6.16
N SER A 255 -29.99 -14.09 5.35
CA SER A 255 -29.01 -15.09 5.78
C SER A 255 -27.60 -14.74 5.31
N THR A 256 -26.61 -14.93 6.17
CA THR A 256 -25.19 -14.76 5.83
C THR A 256 -24.48 -16.10 5.62
N VAL A 257 -23.48 -16.10 4.75
CA VAL A 257 -22.46 -17.15 4.62
C VAL A 257 -21.09 -16.53 4.86
N ALA A 258 -20.09 -17.34 5.18
CA ALA A 258 -18.73 -16.84 5.39
C ALA A 258 -17.69 -17.73 4.71
N VAL A 259 -16.66 -17.08 4.17
CA VAL A 259 -15.38 -17.72 3.86
C VAL A 259 -14.50 -17.58 5.09
N VAL A 260 -13.86 -18.66 5.55
CA VAL A 260 -13.01 -18.65 6.75
C VAL A 260 -11.63 -19.18 6.39
N ALA A 261 -10.58 -18.42 6.70
CA ALA A 261 -9.21 -18.87 6.47
C ALA A 261 -8.63 -19.50 7.75
N HIS A 262 -8.38 -20.81 7.72
CA HIS A 262 -7.76 -21.50 8.84
C HIS A 262 -6.24 -21.51 8.71
N TYR A 263 -5.55 -21.06 9.76
CA TYR A 263 -4.09 -21.02 9.80
C TYR A 263 -3.50 -22.19 10.59
N THR A 264 -2.36 -22.68 10.13
CA THR A 264 -1.51 -23.61 10.87
C THR A 264 -0.12 -23.02 11.00
N ASN A 265 0.39 -22.93 12.22
CA ASN A 265 1.74 -22.42 12.45
C ASN A 265 2.77 -23.43 11.90
N LYS A 266 3.74 -22.92 11.13
CA LYS A 266 4.86 -23.68 10.61
C LYS A 266 6.16 -22.95 10.93
N THR A 267 7.18 -23.70 11.32
CA THR A 267 8.53 -23.17 11.48
C THR A 267 9.16 -23.06 10.10
N VAL A 268 9.55 -21.84 9.71
CA VAL A 268 10.28 -21.59 8.47
C VAL A 268 11.78 -21.61 8.79
N GLN A 269 12.54 -22.47 8.10
CA GLN A 269 14.00 -22.43 8.14
C GLN A 269 14.49 -21.68 6.90
N THR A 270 15.27 -20.64 7.12
CA THR A 270 15.79 -19.76 6.07
C THR A 270 17.32 -19.77 6.10
N SER A 271 17.97 -19.90 4.94
CA SER A 271 19.43 -19.78 4.80
C SER A 271 19.77 -18.48 4.09
N PHE A 272 19.61 -17.36 4.79
CA PHE A 272 19.73 -16.03 4.19
C PHE A 272 21.16 -15.58 3.87
N ASN A 273 22.19 -16.40 4.16
CA ASN A 273 23.61 -16.14 3.86
C ASN A 273 24.01 -14.66 4.03
N CYS A 274 23.64 -14.06 5.17
CA CYS A 274 23.98 -12.67 5.46
C CYS A 274 25.51 -12.50 5.50
N SER A 275 26.05 -11.57 4.71
CA SER A 275 27.43 -11.07 4.81
C SER A 275 27.44 -9.65 5.31
#